data_AF-A0A6F9BII1-F1
#
_entry.id   AF-A0A6F9BII1-F1
#
_cell.length_a   1.000
_cell.length_b   1.000
_cell.length_c   1.000
_cell.angle_alpha   90.00
_cell.angle_beta   90.00
_cell.angle_gamma   90.00
#
_symmetry.space_group_name_H-M   'P 1'
#
loop_
_entity.id
_entity.type
_entity.pdbx_description
1 polymer ?
#
loop_
_entity_poly.entity_id
_entity_poly.type
_entity_poly.pdbx_seq_one_letter_code
_entity_poly.pdbx_strand_id
1 'polypeptide(L)'
;MVNRKTGTFSMEVKKTVDKGKRVLVLHNDYYYTDIKGTPFSLGVALSRGHGKYFFRGNVTVEEGLHDLEHPDVELADEWTYCDTDEHPEHRYLSQIEAIKLYLSGREPHLKCDKELIQEVLFDAVVTAPLEAYWTSLVLNKSEY
;
A
#
# COMPACT_ATOMS: atom_id res chain seq x y z
N MET A 1 20.44 -14.26 14.00
CA MET A 1 19.06 -14.45 14.47
C MET A 1 18.87 -15.76 15.25
N VAL A 2 19.38 -16.91 14.77
CA VAL A 2 19.26 -18.23 15.46
C VAL A 2 19.72 -18.20 16.92
N ASN A 3 20.81 -17.49 17.23
CA ASN A 3 21.34 -17.36 18.59
C ASN A 3 20.52 -16.43 19.50
N ARG A 4 19.33 -16.00 19.07
CA ARG A 4 18.37 -15.20 19.85
C ARG A 4 18.96 -13.93 20.48
N LYS A 5 19.83 -13.24 19.74
CA LYS A 5 20.38 -11.94 20.12
C LYS A 5 19.65 -10.83 19.40
N THR A 6 19.50 -9.69 20.06
CA THR A 6 19.06 -8.43 19.44
C THR A 6 20.25 -7.73 18.79
N GLY A 7 20.04 -7.16 17.61
CA GLY A 7 21.08 -6.41 16.93
C GLY A 7 20.64 -5.80 15.62
N THR A 8 21.59 -5.14 14.98
CA THR A 8 21.44 -4.55 13.65
C THR A 8 22.63 -4.91 12.78
N PHE A 9 22.43 -4.88 11.46
CA PHE A 9 23.48 -5.14 10.48
C PHE A 9 23.07 -4.57 9.12
N SER A 10 24.03 -4.15 8.29
CA SER A 10 23.75 -3.62 6.96
C SER A 10 24.54 -4.37 5.90
N MET A 11 23.90 -4.70 4.78
CA MET A 11 24.58 -5.32 3.62
C MET A 11 23.97 -4.90 2.29
N GLU A 12 24.78 -5.01 1.25
CA GLU A 12 24.31 -5.09 -0.12
C GLU A 12 23.66 -6.45 -0.39
N VAL A 13 22.48 -6.43 -1.01
CA VAL A 13 21.73 -7.61 -1.43
C VAL A 13 21.35 -7.51 -2.90
N LYS A 14 21.30 -8.66 -3.57
CA LYS A 14 20.82 -8.78 -4.96
C LYS A 14 19.44 -9.44 -4.93
N LYS A 15 18.41 -8.71 -5.34
CA LYS A 15 17.02 -9.21 -5.42
C LYS A 15 16.63 -9.39 -6.88
N THR A 16 16.08 -10.56 -7.20
CA THR A 16 15.50 -10.81 -8.52
C THR A 16 14.09 -10.21 -8.59
N VAL A 17 13.77 -9.57 -9.72
CA VAL A 17 12.43 -9.04 -10.02
C VAL A 17 11.96 -9.56 -11.38
N ASP A 18 10.71 -9.29 -11.75
CA ASP A 18 10.08 -9.73 -13.00
C ASP A 18 10.21 -11.23 -13.25
N LYS A 19 9.84 -12.03 -12.25
CA LYS A 19 9.94 -13.50 -12.33
C LYS A 19 11.36 -13.98 -12.66
N GLY A 20 12.39 -13.26 -12.18
CA GLY A 20 13.80 -13.63 -12.34
C GLY A 20 14.53 -13.00 -13.51
N LYS A 21 13.87 -12.17 -14.33
CA LYS A 21 14.48 -11.59 -15.54
C LYS A 21 15.46 -10.45 -15.27
N ARG A 22 15.29 -9.73 -14.15
CA ARG A 22 16.12 -8.58 -13.79
C ARG A 22 16.65 -8.73 -12.37
N VAL A 23 17.80 -8.11 -12.09
CA VAL A 23 18.41 -8.08 -10.76
C VAL A 23 18.53 -6.63 -10.29
N LEU A 24 18.00 -6.35 -9.10
CA LEU A 24 18.19 -5.09 -8.40
C LEU A 24 19.24 -5.29 -7.31
N VAL A 25 20.17 -4.33 -7.22
CA VAL A 25 21.16 -4.27 -6.14
C VAL A 25 20.66 -3.24 -5.14
N LEU A 26 20.45 -3.66 -3.89
CA LEU A 26 19.90 -2.82 -2.83
C LEU A 26 20.83 -2.86 -1.62
N HIS A 27 20.98 -1.74 -0.93
CA HIS A 27 21.67 -1.72 0.37
C HIS A 27 20.62 -1.78 1.47
N ASN A 28 20.55 -2.87 2.23
CA ASN A 28 19.54 -3.08 3.27
C ASN A 28 20.12 -2.93 4.67
N ASP A 29 19.37 -2.27 5.55
CA ASP A 29 19.56 -2.25 6.99
C ASP A 29 18.61 -3.27 7.64
N TYR A 30 19.18 -4.24 8.35
CA TYR A 30 18.48 -5.30 9.05
C TYR A 30 18.42 -5.00 10.54
N TYR A 31 17.24 -5.18 11.12
CA TYR A 31 16.96 -5.06 12.55
C TYR A 31 16.38 -6.38 13.02
N TYR A 32 16.93 -6.98 14.07
CA TYR A 32 16.45 -8.27 14.53
C TYR A 32 16.47 -8.41 16.05
N THR A 33 15.53 -9.20 16.56
CA THR A 33 15.38 -9.48 17.99
C THR A 33 14.74 -10.84 18.22
N ASP A 34 14.82 -11.39 19.43
CA ASP A 34 14.10 -12.61 19.79
C ASP A 34 12.63 -12.31 20.15
N ILE A 35 11.77 -13.31 19.97
CA ILE A 35 10.38 -13.26 20.45
C ILE A 35 10.33 -14.02 21.77
N LYS A 36 10.15 -13.28 22.87
CA LYS A 36 10.13 -13.85 24.22
C LYS A 36 9.06 -14.94 24.35
N GLY A 37 9.40 -16.02 25.06
CA GLY A 37 8.49 -17.14 25.28
C GLY A 37 8.30 -18.09 24.09
N THR A 38 8.90 -17.82 22.93
CA THR A 38 8.86 -18.70 21.76
C THR A 38 10.28 -19.05 21.30
N PRO A 39 10.50 -20.09 20.47
CA PRO A 39 11.80 -20.36 19.85
C PRO A 39 12.12 -19.42 18.66
N PHE A 40 11.21 -18.50 18.30
CA PHE A 40 11.33 -17.68 17.10
C PHE A 40 12.09 -16.37 17.35
N SER A 41 12.61 -15.79 16.25
CA SER A 41 13.20 -14.45 16.21
C SER A 41 12.57 -13.67 15.07
N LEU A 42 12.39 -12.36 15.27
CA LEU A 42 11.88 -11.44 14.26
C LEU A 42 13.04 -10.69 13.61
N GLY A 43 12.99 -10.55 12.29
CA GLY A 43 13.90 -9.72 11.52
C GLY A 43 13.13 -8.82 10.56
N VAL A 44 13.49 -7.54 10.51
CA VAL A 44 12.94 -6.54 9.59
C VAL A 44 14.08 -6.00 8.74
N ALA A 45 13.85 -5.87 7.43
CA ALA A 45 14.82 -5.32 6.49
C ALA A 45 14.25 -4.05 5.86
N LEU A 46 15.00 -2.95 5.94
CA LEU A 46 14.67 -1.67 5.31
C LEU A 46 15.73 -1.36 4.26
N SER A 47 15.32 -1.06 3.03
CA SER A 47 16.25 -0.65 1.99
C SER A 47 16.69 0.80 2.22
N ARG A 48 17.98 1.10 2.15
CA ARG A 48 18.45 2.48 2.32
C ARG A 48 17.85 3.38 1.23
N GLY A 49 17.41 4.55 1.64
CA GLY A 49 16.67 5.49 0.78
C GLY A 49 15.17 5.17 0.65
N HIS A 50 14.71 3.97 1.01
CA HIS A 50 13.31 3.53 0.88
C HIS A 50 12.78 2.88 2.16
N GLY A 51 11.71 3.42 2.75
CA GLY A 51 11.05 2.79 3.92
C GLY A 51 11.61 3.19 5.29
N LYS A 52 12.58 4.10 5.37
CA LYS A 52 12.92 4.79 6.64
C LYS A 52 11.88 5.85 7.00
N TYR A 53 11.28 6.46 5.99
CA TYR A 53 10.20 7.41 6.11
C TYR A 53 9.06 6.93 5.23
N PHE A 54 7.85 7.26 5.63
CA PHE A 54 6.63 7.06 4.86
C PHE A 54 5.88 8.39 4.82
N PHE A 55 5.11 8.59 3.76
CA PHE A 55 4.26 9.75 3.63
C PHE A 55 2.94 9.49 4.36
N ARG A 56 2.36 10.54 4.92
CA ARG A 56 0.96 10.53 5.33
C ARG A 56 0.24 11.64 4.62
N GLY A 57 -0.72 11.25 3.80
CA GLY A 57 -1.61 12.16 3.12
C GLY A 57 -2.70 12.71 4.02
N ASN A 58 -3.25 13.87 3.67
CA ASN A 58 -4.51 14.31 4.21
C ASN A 58 -5.36 14.91 3.09
N VAL A 59 -6.47 14.25 2.80
CA VAL A 59 -7.46 14.64 1.78
C VAL A 59 -8.85 14.46 2.37
N THR A 60 -9.82 15.15 1.79
CA THR A 60 -11.21 14.92 2.17
C THR A 60 -11.70 13.57 1.63
N VAL A 61 -12.70 12.99 2.29
CA VAL A 61 -13.30 11.72 1.84
C VAL A 61 -13.96 11.92 0.47
N GLU A 62 -14.56 13.08 0.26
CA GLU A 62 -15.24 13.45 -0.97
C GLU A 62 -14.28 13.52 -2.16
N GLU A 63 -13.14 14.23 -2.02
CA GLU A 63 -12.11 14.30 -3.07
C GLU A 63 -11.49 12.92 -3.34
N GLY A 64 -11.11 12.22 -2.28
CA GLY A 64 -10.49 10.89 -2.39
C GLY A 64 -11.39 9.88 -3.08
N LEU A 65 -12.69 9.86 -2.74
CA LEU A 65 -13.62 8.90 -3.30
C LEU A 65 -14.00 9.25 -4.74
N HIS A 66 -14.09 10.54 -5.08
CA HIS A 66 -14.31 10.98 -6.45
C HIS A 66 -13.22 10.44 -7.39
N ASP A 67 -11.95 10.59 -7.01
CA ASP A 67 -10.82 10.17 -7.85
C ASP A 67 -10.61 8.65 -7.83
N LEU A 68 -10.88 8.00 -6.69
CA LEU A 68 -10.80 6.54 -6.58
C LEU A 68 -11.91 5.81 -7.38
N GLU A 69 -13.05 6.47 -7.61
CA GLU A 69 -14.16 5.93 -8.41
C GLU A 69 -13.98 6.10 -9.92
N HIS A 70 -12.88 6.71 -10.36
CA HIS A 70 -12.60 6.88 -11.77
C HIS A 70 -12.48 5.51 -12.48
N PRO A 71 -13.07 5.31 -13.68
CA PRO A 71 -13.12 4.00 -14.34
C PRO A 71 -11.76 3.34 -14.62
N ASP A 72 -10.72 4.14 -14.80
CA ASP A 72 -9.35 3.70 -15.10
C ASP A 72 -8.46 3.56 -13.85
N VAL A 73 -9.05 3.66 -12.65
CA VAL A 73 -8.36 3.50 -11.37
C VAL A 73 -8.71 2.15 -10.76
N GLU A 74 -7.69 1.43 -10.28
CA GLU A 74 -7.86 0.13 -9.65
C GLU A 74 -7.28 0.14 -8.22
N LEU A 75 -7.95 -0.57 -7.32
CA LEU A 75 -7.41 -0.89 -6.00
C LEU A 75 -6.45 -2.07 -6.08
N ALA A 76 -5.33 -1.96 -5.36
CA ALA A 76 -4.39 -3.06 -5.21
C ALA A 76 -5.07 -4.28 -4.58
N ASP A 77 -5.02 -5.43 -5.25
CA ASP A 77 -5.78 -6.65 -4.91
C ASP A 77 -5.12 -7.49 -3.81
N GLU A 78 -3.85 -7.20 -3.50
CA GLU A 78 -3.08 -7.90 -2.48
C GLU A 78 -3.32 -7.39 -1.05
N TRP A 79 -4.07 -6.28 -0.90
CA TRP A 79 -4.38 -5.66 0.39
C TRP A 79 -5.81 -5.95 0.84
N THR A 80 -5.98 -6.12 2.15
CA THR A 80 -7.29 -6.20 2.79
C THR A 80 -7.58 -4.87 3.47
N TYR A 81 -8.38 -4.03 2.81
CA TYR A 81 -8.81 -2.72 3.33
C TYR A 81 -9.92 -2.87 4.36
N CYS A 82 -10.86 -3.78 4.07
CA CYS A 82 -11.98 -4.12 4.93
C CYS A 82 -12.08 -5.64 5.07
N ASP A 83 -12.31 -6.11 6.29
CA ASP A 83 -12.59 -7.52 6.57
C ASP A 83 -14.05 -7.82 6.23
N THR A 84 -14.24 -8.36 5.03
CA THR A 84 -15.55 -8.80 4.52
C THR A 84 -15.87 -10.26 4.86
N ASP A 85 -14.90 -11.00 5.41
CA ASP A 85 -15.03 -12.43 5.69
C ASP A 85 -15.57 -12.72 7.10
N GLU A 86 -15.35 -11.79 8.03
CA GLU A 86 -15.81 -11.88 9.42
C GLU A 86 -17.32 -12.11 9.52
N HIS A 87 -18.10 -11.46 8.66
CA HIS A 87 -19.57 -11.47 8.69
C HIS A 87 -20.14 -11.96 7.34
N PRO A 88 -21.03 -12.98 7.33
CA PRO A 88 -21.59 -13.53 6.08
C PRO A 88 -22.28 -12.50 5.18
N GLU A 89 -22.87 -11.46 5.76
CA GLU A 89 -23.51 -10.35 5.07
C GLU A 89 -22.54 -9.45 4.30
N HIS A 90 -21.24 -9.50 4.55
CA HIS A 90 -20.25 -8.66 3.85
C HIS A 90 -19.48 -9.41 2.75
N ARG A 91 -19.57 -10.74 2.69
CA ARG A 91 -18.75 -11.56 1.79
C ARG A 91 -18.96 -11.33 0.30
N TYR A 92 -20.10 -10.74 -0.07
CA TYR A 92 -20.39 -10.41 -1.47
C TYR A 92 -19.76 -9.09 -1.89
N LEU A 93 -19.29 -8.27 -0.94
CA LEU A 93 -18.74 -6.94 -1.21
C LEU A 93 -17.34 -7.07 -1.79
N SER A 94 -17.10 -6.34 -2.89
CA SER A 94 -15.75 -5.99 -3.30
C SER A 94 -15.11 -5.03 -2.28
N GLN A 95 -13.78 -4.94 -2.28
CA GLN A 95 -13.06 -4.04 -1.37
C GLN A 95 -13.46 -2.57 -1.56
N ILE A 96 -13.68 -2.12 -2.81
CA ILE A 96 -14.11 -0.75 -3.08
C ILE A 96 -15.53 -0.48 -2.54
N GLU A 97 -16.46 -1.43 -2.66
CA GLU A 97 -17.81 -1.30 -2.09
C GLU A 97 -17.77 -1.27 -0.55
N ALA A 98 -16.93 -2.12 0.05
CA ALA A 98 -16.72 -2.15 1.50
C ALA A 98 -16.16 -0.81 2.01
N ILE A 99 -15.16 -0.24 1.34
CA ILE A 99 -14.62 1.09 1.67
C ILE A 99 -15.70 2.17 1.62
N LYS A 100 -16.53 2.19 0.56
CA LYS A 100 -17.63 3.17 0.43
C LYS A 100 -18.64 3.04 1.58
N LEU A 101 -19.04 1.81 1.93
CA LEU A 101 -19.95 1.56 3.03
C LEU A 101 -19.36 2.04 4.36
N TYR A 102 -18.10 1.72 4.62
CA TYR A 102 -17.36 2.17 5.80
C TYR A 102 -17.30 3.70 5.91
N LEU A 103 -16.88 4.38 4.83
CA LEU A 103 -16.74 5.84 4.80
C LEU A 103 -18.09 6.56 4.91
N SER A 104 -19.17 5.95 4.41
CA SER A 104 -20.52 6.48 4.56
C SER A 104 -21.09 6.37 5.98
N GLY A 105 -20.44 5.61 6.86
CA GLY A 105 -20.90 5.33 8.23
C GLY A 105 -22.18 4.50 8.30
N ARG A 106 -22.59 3.86 7.20
CA ARG A 106 -23.86 3.12 7.09
C ARG A 106 -23.81 1.71 7.67
N GLU A 107 -22.62 1.14 7.82
CA GLU A 107 -22.45 -0.24 8.29
C GLU A 107 -21.48 -0.31 9.50
N PRO A 108 -22.00 -0.32 10.74
CA PRO A 108 -21.17 -0.32 11.94
C PRO A 108 -20.43 -1.64 12.19
N HIS A 109 -20.84 -2.75 11.55
CA HIS A 109 -20.21 -4.06 11.73
C HIS A 109 -19.04 -4.32 10.77
N LEU A 110 -18.86 -3.49 9.76
CA LEU A 110 -17.76 -3.62 8.81
C LEU A 110 -16.46 -3.03 9.38
N LYS A 111 -15.47 -3.89 9.62
CA LYS A 111 -14.17 -3.49 10.13
C LYS A 111 -13.22 -3.18 8.99
N CYS A 112 -12.72 -1.96 8.95
CA CYS A 112 -11.76 -1.52 7.96
C CYS A 112 -10.54 -0.87 8.60
N ASP A 113 -9.41 -0.92 7.90
CA ASP A 113 -8.19 -0.20 8.27
C ASP A 113 -8.30 1.26 7.81
N LYS A 114 -8.55 2.14 8.77
CA LYS A 114 -8.70 3.57 8.50
C LYS A 114 -7.43 4.20 7.92
N GLU A 115 -6.25 3.86 8.44
CA GLU A 115 -5.01 4.47 8.00
C GLU A 115 -4.70 4.06 6.56
N LEU A 116 -4.89 2.78 6.24
CA LEU A 116 -4.71 2.26 4.89
C LEU A 116 -5.66 2.91 3.88
N ILE A 117 -6.96 3.01 4.22
CA ILE A 117 -7.95 3.67 3.35
C ILE A 117 -7.59 5.15 3.13
N GLN A 118 -7.14 5.86 4.17
CA GLN A 118 -6.75 7.27 4.04
C GLN A 118 -5.57 7.46 3.08
N GLU A 119 -4.57 6.58 3.11
CA GLU A 119 -3.44 6.66 2.17
C GLU A 119 -3.85 6.32 0.73
N VAL A 120 -4.80 5.39 0.53
CA VAL A 120 -5.35 5.10 -0.80
C VAL A 120 -6.12 6.29 -1.38
N LEU A 121 -6.97 6.92 -0.56
CA LEU A 121 -7.69 8.12 -0.96
C LEU A 121 -6.72 9.25 -1.34
N PHE A 122 -5.64 9.41 -0.57
CA PHE A 122 -4.59 10.37 -0.88
C PHE A 122 -3.87 10.04 -2.20
N ASP A 123 -3.50 8.79 -2.42
CA ASP A 123 -2.82 8.35 -3.64
C ASP A 123 -3.67 8.59 -4.90
N ALA A 124 -4.98 8.33 -4.81
CA ALA A 124 -5.93 8.63 -5.88
C ALA A 124 -5.92 10.13 -6.25
N VAL A 125 -5.99 11.01 -5.26
CA VAL A 125 -5.99 12.48 -5.46
C VAL A 125 -4.66 12.98 -6.03
N VAL A 126 -3.54 12.45 -5.55
CA VAL A 126 -2.21 12.84 -6.06
C VAL A 126 -2.00 12.37 -7.50
N THR A 127 -2.59 11.24 -7.87
CA THR A 127 -2.46 10.64 -9.20
C THR A 127 -3.44 11.21 -10.22
N ALA A 128 -4.62 11.69 -9.80
CA ALA A 128 -5.67 12.18 -10.70
C ALA A 128 -5.20 13.26 -11.72
N PRO A 129 -4.39 14.27 -11.36
CA PRO A 129 -3.92 15.27 -12.32
C PRO A 129 -3.01 14.73 -13.42
N LEU A 130 -2.44 13.52 -13.26
CA LEU A 130 -1.53 12.92 -14.23
C LEU A 130 -2.24 12.58 -15.55
N GLU A 131 -3.53 12.26 -15.54
CA GLU A 131 -4.31 11.97 -16.75
C GLU A 131 -4.34 13.18 -17.68
N ALA A 132 -4.73 14.34 -17.16
CA ALA A 132 -4.77 15.59 -17.92
C ALA A 132 -3.37 15.99 -18.41
N TYR A 133 -2.35 15.81 -17.58
CA TYR A 133 -0.97 16.06 -17.96
C TYR A 133 -0.51 15.16 -19.11
N TRP A 134 -0.72 13.85 -19.03
CA TRP A 134 -0.34 12.90 -20.07
C TRP A 134 -1.11 13.14 -21.37
N THR A 135 -2.40 13.43 -21.27
CA THR A 135 -3.24 13.78 -22.43
C THR A 135 -2.70 15.01 -23.14
N SER A 136 -2.33 16.06 -22.40
CA SER A 136 -1.75 17.27 -22.99
C SER A 136 -0.43 17.01 -23.72
N LEU A 137 0.42 16.12 -23.21
CA LEU A 137 1.69 15.75 -23.84
C LEU A 137 1.48 15.01 -25.16
N VAL A 138 0.45 14.16 -25.24
CA VAL A 138 0.09 13.45 -26.48
C VAL A 138 -0.44 14.43 -27.52
N LEU A 139 -1.35 15.32 -27.13
CA LEU A 139 -1.92 16.32 -28.05
C LEU A 139 -0.87 17.30 -28.58
N ASN A 140 0.04 17.80 -27.73
CA ASN A 140 1.13 18.69 -28.16
C ASN A 140 2.11 18.00 -29.12
N LYS A 141 2.31 16.68 -29.03
CA LYS A 141 3.15 15.94 -29.99
C LYS A 141 2.48 15.71 -31.33
N SER A 142 1.14 15.66 -31.38
CA SER A 142 0.40 15.53 -32.65
C SER A 142 0.32 16.82 -33.47
N GLU A 143 0.74 17.96 -32.91
CA GLU A 143 0.84 19.24 -33.62
C GLU A 143 2.18 19.44 -34.37
N TYR A 144 3.08 18.45 -34.32
CA TYR A 144 4.37 18.42 -35.05
C TYR A 144 4.46 17.27 -36.05
#